data_AF-A0A497HWI5-F1
#
_entry.id   AF-A0A497HWI5-F1
#
_cell.length_a   1.000
_cell.length_b   1.000
_cell.length_c   1.000
_cell.angle_alpha   90.00
_cell.angle_beta   90.00
_cell.angle_gamma   90.00
#
_symmetry.space_group_name_H-M   'P 1'
#
loop_
_entity.id
_entity.type
_entity.pdbx_description
1 polymer ?
#
loop_
_entity_poly.entity_id
_entity_poly.type
_entity_poly.pdbx_seq_one_letter_code
_entity_poly.pdbx_strand_id
1 'polypeptide(L)'
;MGKYIVMDIVFKAASLNYDQGSGNYQELKKITRWNGKQYTFVSRYALRYSMLETGKEMGILEIAEGDKLQLAGEGNKKVIQPATELLISGEILKYPEFDLFGYLITST
;
A
#
# COMPACT_ATOMS: atom_id res chain seq x y z
N MET A 1 21.66 4.22 13.53
CA MET A 1 20.55 3.83 14.42
C MET A 1 19.29 4.49 13.88
N GLY A 2 18.32 3.72 13.38
CA GLY A 2 17.09 4.29 12.82
C GLY A 2 16.31 5.04 13.91
N LYS A 3 15.85 6.26 13.62
CA LYS A 3 14.95 7.00 14.49
C LYS A 3 13.53 6.58 14.12
N TYR A 4 12.85 5.89 15.03
CA TYR A 4 11.47 5.44 14.82
C TYR A 4 10.53 6.22 15.73
N ILE A 5 9.31 6.44 15.24
CA ILE A 5 8.21 6.99 16.03
C ILE A 5 7.28 5.82 16.37
N VAL A 6 6.97 5.67 17.66
CA VAL A 6 5.97 4.73 18.17
C VAL A 6 4.88 5.55 18.84
N MET A 7 3.62 5.32 18.46
CA MET A 7 2.47 6.07 18.96
C MET A 7 1.38 5.12 19.43
N ASP A 8 0.76 5.46 20.56
CA ASP A 8 -0.51 4.89 21.00
C ASP A 8 -1.61 5.92 20.72
N ILE A 9 -2.57 5.58 19.87
CA ILE A 9 -3.60 6.51 19.39
C ILE A 9 -4.98 5.98 19.78
N VAL A 10 -5.80 6.83 20.40
CA VAL A 10 -7.19 6.53 20.75
C VAL A 10 -8.10 7.47 19.96
N PHE A 11 -8.90 6.92 19.05
CA PHE A 11 -9.83 7.68 18.22
C PHE A 11 -11.06 6.85 17.87
N LYS A 12 -12.14 7.51 17.44
CA LYS A 12 -13.33 6.84 16.90
C LYS A 12 -13.08 6.50 15.44
N ALA A 13 -12.97 5.20 15.13
CA ALA A 13 -12.68 4.70 13.79
C ALA A 13 -13.87 3.92 13.19
N ALA A 14 -13.89 3.81 11.87
CA ALA A 14 -14.70 2.81 11.17
C ALA A 14 -14.08 1.41 11.32
N SER A 15 -14.78 0.38 10.80
CA SER A 15 -14.25 -0.99 10.81
C SER A 15 -12.90 -1.09 10.09
N LEU A 16 -11.99 -1.91 10.60
CA LEU A 16 -10.69 -2.19 9.99
C LEU A 16 -10.77 -3.22 8.85
N ASN A 17 -11.97 -3.54 8.37
CA ASN A 17 -12.19 -4.55 7.33
C ASN A 17 -11.91 -3.97 5.94
N TYR A 18 -10.69 -4.17 5.45
CA TYR A 18 -10.27 -3.73 4.11
C TYR A 18 -10.78 -4.63 2.96
N ASP A 19 -11.25 -5.83 3.26
CA ASP A 19 -11.60 -6.87 2.27
C ASP A 19 -13.08 -7.28 2.38
N GLN A 20 -13.95 -6.36 2.79
CA GLN A 20 -15.36 -6.66 2.99
C GLN A 20 -16.14 -6.53 1.68
N GLY A 21 -16.25 -7.65 0.96
CA GLY A 21 -17.23 -7.81 -0.13
C GLY A 21 -18.62 -8.20 0.38
N SER A 22 -19.65 -8.04 -0.45
CA SER A 22 -21.01 -8.50 -0.18
C SER A 22 -21.06 -10.03 -0.05
N GLY A 23 -20.91 -10.55 1.17
CA GLY A 23 -21.14 -11.96 1.49
C GLY A 23 -20.00 -12.69 2.22
N ASN A 24 -18.80 -12.10 2.36
CA ASN A 24 -17.69 -12.75 3.04
C ASN A 24 -17.18 -11.90 4.21
N TYR A 25 -17.45 -12.34 5.44
CA TYR A 25 -16.85 -11.77 6.65
C TYR A 25 -15.45 -12.37 6.82
N GLN A 26 -14.48 -11.82 6.10
CA GLN A 26 -13.08 -12.16 6.31
C GLN A 26 -12.66 -11.68 7.70
N GLU A 27 -12.07 -12.57 8.49
CA GLU A 27 -11.55 -12.20 9.81
C GLU A 27 -10.37 -11.24 9.65
N LEU A 28 -10.35 -10.19 10.48
CA LEU A 28 -9.22 -9.26 10.52
C LEU A 28 -7.92 -10.04 10.77
N LYS A 29 -6.85 -9.64 10.08
CA LYS A 29 -5.53 -10.23 10.31
C LYS A 29 -5.16 -10.09 11.79
N LYS A 30 -4.64 -11.16 12.38
CA LYS A 30 -4.20 -11.19 13.78
C LYS A 30 -2.71 -11.48 13.87
N ILE A 31 -2.09 -10.95 14.92
CA ILE A 31 -0.73 -11.29 15.32
C ILE A 31 -0.75 -11.88 16.73
N THR A 32 -0.10 -13.02 16.89
CA THR A 32 0.06 -13.67 18.20
C THR A 32 1.41 -13.26 18.78
N ARG A 33 1.41 -12.67 19.98
CA ARG A 33 2.64 -12.35 20.70
C ARG A 33 3.20 -13.60 21.38
N TRP A 34 4.46 -13.54 21.80
CA TRP A 34 5.16 -14.64 22.48
C TRP A 34 4.43 -15.19 23.72
N ASN A 35 3.60 -14.36 24.37
CA ASN A 35 2.79 -14.73 25.53
C ASN A 35 1.44 -15.37 25.17
N GLY A 36 1.22 -15.75 23.91
CA GLY A 36 -0.02 -16.36 23.42
C GLY A 36 -1.20 -15.40 23.19
N LYS A 37 -1.07 -14.11 23.55
CA LYS A 37 -2.14 -13.13 23.32
C LYS A 37 -2.22 -12.77 21.84
N GLN A 38 -3.44 -12.79 21.30
CA GLN A 38 -3.74 -12.35 19.94
C GLN A 38 -4.21 -10.91 19.91
N TYR A 39 -3.73 -10.16 18.92
CA TYR A 39 -4.15 -8.78 18.66
C TYR A 39 -4.52 -8.63 17.19
N THR A 40 -5.53 -7.79 16.92
CA THR A 40 -5.80 -7.31 15.57
C THR A 40 -4.59 -6.58 15.01
N PHE A 41 -4.25 -6.87 13.76
CA PHE A 41 -3.09 -6.34 13.08
C PHE A 41 -3.51 -5.74 11.73
N VAL A 42 -3.15 -4.47 11.54
CA VAL A 42 -3.23 -3.82 10.23
C VAL A 42 -1.83 -3.77 9.65
N SER A 43 -1.65 -4.36 8.47
CA SER A 43 -0.35 -4.37 7.81
C SER A 43 0.02 -2.98 7.27
N ARG A 44 1.32 -2.72 7.11
CA ARG A 44 1.81 -1.50 6.45
C ARG A 44 1.23 -1.30 5.05
N TYR A 45 0.95 -2.38 4.32
CA TYR A 45 0.36 -2.31 2.99
C TYR A 45 -1.09 -1.85 3.03
N ALA A 46 -1.87 -2.31 4.01
CA ALA A 46 -3.23 -1.85 4.23
C ALA A 46 -3.26 -0.36 4.63
N LEU A 47 -2.37 0.06 5.53
CA LEU A 47 -2.24 1.48 5.90
C LEU A 47 -1.84 2.34 4.70
N ARG A 48 -0.88 1.90 3.88
CA ARG A 48 -0.49 2.58 2.63
C ARG A 48 -1.72 2.75 1.73
N TYR A 49 -2.49 1.68 1.52
CA TYR A 49 -3.70 1.73 0.71
C TYR A 49 -4.68 2.80 1.24
N SER A 50 -4.98 2.81 2.54
CA SER A 50 -5.86 3.83 3.12
C SER A 50 -5.37 5.25 2.89
N MET A 51 -4.06 5.49 3.08
CA MET A 51 -3.47 6.81 2.89
C MET A 51 -3.58 7.29 1.44
N LEU A 52 -3.31 6.40 0.47
CA LEU A 52 -3.41 6.71 -0.95
C LEU A 52 -4.86 6.93 -1.38
N GLU A 53 -5.77 6.05 -0.95
CA GLU A 53 -7.21 6.16 -1.28
C GLU A 53 -7.81 7.44 -0.71
N THR A 54 -7.58 7.73 0.58
CA THR A 54 -8.04 8.99 1.19
C THR A 54 -7.43 10.21 0.50
N GLY A 55 -6.13 10.17 0.17
CA GLY A 55 -5.48 11.26 -0.55
C GLY A 55 -6.07 11.49 -1.94
N LYS A 56 -6.43 10.41 -2.65
CA LYS A 56 -7.12 10.45 -3.94
C LYS A 56 -8.53 11.01 -3.81
N GLU A 57 -9.33 10.50 -2.86
CA GLU A 57 -10.72 10.97 -2.62
C GLU A 57 -10.78 12.45 -2.23
N MET A 58 -9.78 12.93 -1.48
CA MET A 58 -9.65 14.34 -1.12
C MET A 58 -9.11 15.22 -2.25
N GLY A 59 -8.70 14.64 -3.39
CA GLY A 59 -8.08 15.35 -4.51
C GLY A 59 -6.70 15.93 -4.19
N ILE A 60 -6.00 15.39 -3.19
CA ILE A 60 -4.68 15.84 -2.74
C ILE A 60 -3.57 15.09 -3.48
N LEU A 61 -3.77 13.81 -3.75
CA LEU A 61 -2.79 12.94 -4.40
C LEU A 61 -3.32 12.47 -5.76
N GLU A 62 -2.53 12.70 -6.81
CA GLU A 62 -2.70 12.02 -8.08
C GLU A 62 -2.05 10.64 -7.97
N ILE A 63 -2.81 9.57 -8.25
CA ILE A 63 -2.34 8.19 -8.15
C ILE A 63 -2.25 7.59 -9.55
N ALA A 64 -1.15 6.93 -9.85
CA ALA A 64 -0.92 6.28 -11.13
C ALA A 64 -1.99 5.20 -11.39
N GLU A 65 -2.63 5.30 -12.55
CA GLU A 65 -3.59 4.30 -13.02
C GLU A 65 -2.87 3.09 -13.64
N GLY A 66 -3.65 2.05 -13.98
CA GLY A 66 -3.11 0.78 -14.46
C GLY A 66 -2.35 0.87 -15.78
N ASP A 67 -2.63 1.86 -16.62
CA ASP A 67 -1.92 2.14 -17.88
C ASP A 67 -0.50 2.67 -17.66
N LYS A 68 -0.23 3.27 -16.49
CA LYS A 68 1.09 3.74 -16.07
C LYS A 68 1.93 2.65 -15.40
N LEU A 69 1.38 1.45 -15.26
CA LEU A 69 2.02 0.29 -14.62
C LEU A 69 2.24 -0.83 -15.63
N GLN A 70 3.24 -1.66 -15.40
CA GLN A 70 3.54 -2.83 -16.21
C GLN A 70 3.87 -4.05 -15.33
N LEU A 71 3.63 -5.24 -15.89
CA LEU A 71 4.12 -6.49 -15.30
C LEU A 71 5.53 -6.77 -15.81
N ALA A 72 6.49 -6.87 -14.90
CA ALA A 72 7.88 -7.19 -15.21
C ALA A 72 8.32 -8.49 -14.54
N GLY A 73 9.19 -9.24 -15.21
CA GLY A 73 9.70 -10.54 -14.75
C GLY A 73 9.29 -11.70 -15.66
N GLU A 74 9.76 -12.90 -15.31
CA GLU A 74 9.65 -14.09 -16.14
C GLU A 74 8.67 -15.13 -15.56
N GLY A 75 7.91 -15.78 -16.45
CA GLY A 75 6.97 -16.84 -16.10
C GLY A 75 5.96 -16.41 -15.03
N ASN A 76 5.92 -17.15 -13.91
CA ASN A 76 5.05 -16.88 -12.77
C ASN A 76 5.63 -15.88 -11.76
N LYS A 77 6.86 -15.39 -11.97
CA LYS A 77 7.53 -14.43 -11.09
C LYS A 77 7.40 -13.00 -11.63
N LYS A 78 6.17 -12.60 -11.96
CA LYS A 78 5.88 -11.24 -12.42
C LYS A 78 5.54 -10.34 -11.23
N VAL A 79 6.10 -9.14 -11.24
CA VAL A 79 5.77 -8.08 -10.29
C VAL A 79 5.20 -6.87 -11.02
N ILE A 80 4.36 -6.10 -10.33
CA ILE A 80 3.87 -4.81 -10.83
C ILE A 80 4.96 -3.77 -10.57
N GLN A 81 5.33 -3.02 -11.60
CA GLN A 81 6.28 -1.90 -11.51
C GLN A 81 5.83 -0.73 -12.39
N PRO A 82 6.38 0.48 -12.23
CA PRO A 82 6.15 1.59 -13.14
C PRO A 82 6.50 1.23 -14.59
N ALA A 83 5.69 1.72 -15.55
CA ALA A 83 6.00 1.60 -16.97
C ALA A 83 7.34 2.28 -17.30
N THR A 84 8.09 1.70 -18.24
CA THR A 84 9.41 2.23 -18.62
C THR A 84 9.28 3.64 -19.21
N GLU A 85 8.21 3.87 -19.97
CA GLU A 85 7.85 5.16 -20.55
C GLU A 85 7.57 6.22 -19.48
N LEU A 86 6.92 5.84 -18.38
CA LEU A 86 6.67 6.73 -17.24
C LEU A 86 7.98 7.18 -16.58
N LEU A 87 8.95 6.27 -16.47
CA LEU A 87 10.27 6.54 -15.90
C LEU A 87 11.10 7.45 -16.82
N ILE A 88 11.15 7.16 -18.12
CA ILE A 88 11.97 7.91 -19.09
C ILE A 88 11.40 9.31 -19.34
N SER A 89 10.08 9.44 -19.40
CA SER A 89 9.42 10.73 -19.62
C SER A 89 9.53 11.68 -18.42
N GLY A 90 9.87 11.18 -17.23
CA GLY A 90 9.86 11.94 -15.99
C GLY A 90 8.45 12.20 -15.43
N GLU A 91 7.40 11.69 -16.08
CA GLU A 91 6.01 11.81 -15.60
C GLU A 91 5.81 11.15 -14.25
N ILE A 92 6.67 10.21 -13.85
CA ILE A 92 6.66 9.60 -12.52
C ILE A 92 6.65 10.63 -11.38
N LEU A 93 7.21 11.82 -11.59
CA LEU A 93 7.22 12.91 -10.60
C LEU A 93 5.83 13.51 -10.32
N LYS A 94 4.85 13.27 -11.20
CA LYS A 94 3.45 13.70 -10.99
C LYS A 94 2.73 12.86 -9.92
N TYR A 95 3.28 11.68 -9.61
CA TYR A 95 2.66 10.64 -8.81
C TYR A 95 3.39 10.48 -7.46
N PRO A 96 2.94 11.16 -6.40
CA PRO A 96 3.67 11.25 -5.14
C PRO A 96 3.81 9.90 -4.41
N GLU A 97 2.97 8.91 -4.73
CA GLU A 97 3.02 7.59 -4.13
C GLU A 97 4.34 6.85 -4.40
N PHE A 98 5.00 7.14 -5.53
CA PHE A 98 6.28 6.53 -5.87
C PHE A 98 7.43 7.13 -5.05
N ASP A 99 7.35 8.41 -4.71
CA ASP A 99 8.34 9.08 -3.84
C ASP A 99 8.10 8.71 -2.37
N LEU A 100 6.86 8.80 -1.89
CA LEU A 100 6.51 8.55 -0.49
C LEU A 100 6.72 7.10 -0.05
N PHE A 101 6.43 6.14 -0.92
CA PHE A 101 6.42 4.72 -0.56
C PHE A 101 7.41 3.87 -1.37
N GLY A 102 8.08 4.46 -2.36
CA GLY A 102 9.01 3.75 -3.23
C GLY A 102 8.34 2.83 -4.24
N TYR A 103 9.17 2.34 -5.16
CA TYR A 103 8.84 1.35 -6.17
C TYR A 103 10.02 0.39 -6.39
N LEU A 104 9.75 -0.73 -7.05
CA LEU A 104 10.75 -1.73 -7.42
C LEU A 104 10.86 -1.78 -8.94
N ILE A 105 12.09 -1.79 -9.46
CA ILE A 105 12.39 -2.11 -10.86
C ILE A 105 13.14 -3.44 -10.87
N THR A 106 12.66 -4.42 -11.63
CA THR A 106 13.27 -5.77 -11.68
C THR A 106 14.10 -6.04 -12.92
N SER A 107 14.03 -5.19 -13.94
CA SER A 107 14.74 -5.35 -15.21
C SER A 107 15.67 -4.16 -15.41
N THR A 108 16.96 -4.43 -15.54
CA THR A 108 17.97 -3.47 -16.04
C THR A 108 18.38 -3.90 -17.43
#